data_AF-A0A4V1UI91-F1
#
_entry.id   AF-A0A4V1UI91-F1
#
_cell.length_a   1.000
_cell.length_b   1.000
_cell.length_c   1.000
_cell.angle_alpha   90.00
_cell.angle_beta   90.00
_cell.angle_gamma   90.00
#
_symmetry.space_group_name_H-M   'P 1'
#
loop_
_entity.id
_entity.type
_entity.pdbx_description
1 polymer ?
#
loop_
_entity_poly.entity_id
_entity_poly.type
_entity_poly.pdbx_seq_one_letter_code
_entity_poly.pdbx_strand_id
1 'polypeptide(L)'
;MTGRICFIGNSHLGALRLAWGEADTRAGWTATFFAAPGGLMRGLVIEDGMLAGHDPQLVKSLEYTGGAARIDPSQYDLFVVLGQGFRLVEAASIYATHRLYEDANDRVAPVSHAALGATVRTRLARSAAIVTVRKLRKLTTAPVLLTPDPLPSSD
;
A
#
# COMPACT_ATOMS: atom_id res chain seq x y z
N MET A 1 -14.64 -19.15 15.14
CA MET A 1 -13.85 -19.26 13.90
C MET A 1 -12.67 -18.33 14.02
N THR A 2 -11.47 -18.80 13.65
CA THR A 2 -10.29 -17.95 13.54
C THR A 2 -10.13 -17.48 12.09
N GLY A 3 -10.09 -16.17 11.85
CA GLY A 3 -9.88 -15.62 10.51
C GLY A 3 -8.39 -15.39 10.21
N ARG A 4 -8.04 -15.26 8.93
CA ARG A 4 -6.65 -15.06 8.46
C ARG A 4 -6.51 -13.73 7.72
N ILE A 5 -5.59 -12.89 8.17
CA ILE A 5 -5.31 -11.57 7.57
C ILE A 5 -3.95 -11.59 6.89
N CYS A 6 -3.89 -11.12 5.64
CA CYS A 6 -2.65 -10.83 4.94
C CYS A 6 -2.38 -9.33 4.93
N PHE A 7 -1.32 -8.90 5.62
CA PHE A 7 -0.82 -7.54 5.56
C PHE A 7 0.25 -7.42 4.48
N ILE A 8 0.11 -6.44 3.60
CA ILE A 8 1.02 -6.19 2.48
C ILE A 8 1.46 -4.73 2.53
N GLY A 9 2.76 -4.47 2.66
CA GLY A 9 3.23 -3.12 2.94
C GLY A 9 4.70 -2.87 2.66
N ASN A 10 5.18 -1.70 3.07
CA ASN A 10 6.59 -1.34 3.06
C ASN A 10 7.11 -1.27 4.52
N SER A 11 8.16 -0.48 4.77
CA SER A 11 8.71 -0.29 6.11
C SER A 11 7.70 0.18 7.17
N HIS A 12 6.63 0.91 6.77
CA HIS A 12 5.57 1.32 7.72
C HIS A 12 4.81 0.12 8.31
N LEU A 13 4.79 -1.02 7.62
CA LEU A 13 4.15 -2.23 8.14
C LEU A 13 4.87 -2.79 9.37
N GLY A 14 6.15 -2.47 9.55
CA GLY A 14 6.93 -2.89 10.72
C GLY A 14 6.33 -2.41 12.04
N ALA A 15 5.85 -1.15 12.10
CA ALA A 15 5.21 -0.61 13.30
C ALA A 15 3.93 -1.38 13.66
N LEU A 16 3.12 -1.72 12.65
CA LEU A 16 1.90 -2.50 12.86
C LEU A 16 2.20 -3.94 13.30
N ARG A 17 3.23 -4.57 12.72
CA ARG A 17 3.69 -5.90 13.13
C ARG A 17 4.13 -5.91 14.60
N LEU A 18 4.91 -4.92 15.03
CA LEU A 18 5.32 -4.78 16.43
C LEU A 18 4.12 -4.56 17.36
N ALA A 19 3.15 -3.74 16.96
CA ALA A 19 1.92 -3.50 17.73
C ALA A 19 0.99 -4.73 17.80
N TRP A 20 1.01 -5.58 16.78
CA TRP A 20 0.30 -6.86 16.78
C TRP A 20 0.86 -7.77 17.88
N GLY A 21 2.20 -7.82 18.00
CA GLY A 21 2.94 -8.56 19.00
C GLY A 21 3.25 -9.99 18.57
N GLU A 22 3.83 -10.76 19.50
CA GLU A 22 4.22 -12.18 19.32
C GLU A 22 3.03 -13.15 19.36
N ALA A 23 1.84 -12.67 19.75
CA ALA A 23 0.66 -13.51 19.76
C ALA A 23 0.23 -13.80 18.31
N ASP A 24 0.33 -15.06 17.90
CA ASP A 24 -0.12 -15.55 16.59
C ASP A 24 -1.60 -15.23 16.32
N THR A 25 -2.40 -15.04 17.39
CA THR A 25 -3.80 -14.70 17.30
C THR A 25 -4.15 -13.46 18.11
N ARG A 26 -4.93 -12.55 17.51
CA ARG A 26 -5.53 -11.40 18.20
C ARG A 26 -7.00 -11.30 17.85
N ALA A 27 -7.87 -11.31 18.86
CA ALA A 27 -9.33 -11.30 18.68
C ALA A 27 -9.83 -12.38 17.70
N GLY A 28 -9.21 -13.56 17.70
CA GLY A 28 -9.53 -14.64 16.78
C GLY A 28 -8.99 -14.47 15.36
N TRP A 29 -8.04 -13.58 15.10
CA TRP A 29 -7.41 -13.43 13.80
C TRP A 29 -5.93 -13.79 13.85
N THR A 30 -5.46 -14.56 12.87
CA THR A 30 -4.03 -14.72 12.58
C THR A 30 -3.58 -13.74 11.52
N ALA A 31 -2.32 -13.31 11.59
CA ALA A 31 -1.78 -12.30 10.69
C ALA A 31 -0.48 -12.80 10.03
N THR A 32 -0.37 -12.60 8.71
CA THR A 32 0.89 -12.77 7.97
C THR A 32 1.30 -11.42 7.39
N PHE A 33 2.58 -11.07 7.51
CA PHE A 33 3.09 -9.74 7.14
C PHE A 33 4.09 -9.84 5.99
N PHE A 34 3.68 -9.46 4.79
CA PHE A 34 4.56 -9.36 3.63
C PHE A 34 4.99 -7.91 3.43
N ALA A 35 6.27 -7.63 3.61
CA ALA A 35 6.84 -6.30 3.41
C ALA A 35 8.14 -6.34 2.61
N ALA A 36 8.37 -5.27 1.84
CA ALA A 36 9.65 -4.98 1.23
C ALA A 36 9.97 -3.48 1.35
N PRO A 37 11.24 -3.10 1.52
CA PRO A 37 11.62 -1.70 1.70
C PRO A 37 11.33 -0.84 0.46
N GLY A 38 11.01 0.43 0.71
CA GLY A 38 10.85 1.46 -0.32
C GLY A 38 9.80 1.12 -1.38
N GLY A 39 10.21 1.17 -2.65
CA GLY A 39 9.35 0.95 -3.81
C GLY A 39 9.27 -0.49 -4.29
N LEU A 40 9.96 -1.44 -3.64
CA LEU A 40 10.09 -2.83 -4.13
C LEU A 40 8.75 -3.54 -4.31
N MET A 41 7.75 -3.22 -3.48
CA MET A 41 6.40 -3.80 -3.62
C MET A 41 5.73 -3.52 -4.97
N ARG A 42 6.22 -2.54 -5.75
CA ARG A 42 5.80 -2.36 -7.16
C ARG A 42 6.07 -3.59 -8.01
N GLY A 43 7.10 -4.34 -7.65
CA GLY A 43 7.55 -5.52 -8.36
C GLY A 43 6.74 -6.79 -8.12
N LEU A 44 5.66 -6.73 -7.33
CA LEU A 44 4.72 -7.84 -7.27
C LEU A 44 4.15 -8.10 -8.68
N VAL A 45 3.96 -9.34 -9.06
CA VAL A 45 3.31 -9.75 -10.31
C VAL A 45 2.31 -10.85 -10.01
N ILE A 46 1.40 -11.10 -10.95
CA ILE A 46 0.49 -12.25 -10.86
C ILE A 46 1.16 -13.40 -11.62
N GLU A 47 1.45 -14.49 -10.91
CA GLU A 47 2.00 -15.73 -11.47
C GLU A 47 1.23 -16.91 -10.87
N ASP A 48 0.72 -17.79 -11.73
CA ASP A 48 0.00 -19.01 -11.31
C ASP A 48 -1.14 -18.77 -10.31
N GLY A 49 -1.86 -17.63 -10.43
CA GLY A 49 -2.94 -17.26 -9.51
C GLY A 49 -2.48 -16.69 -8.16
N MET A 50 -1.18 -16.46 -7.97
CA MET A 50 -0.59 -15.93 -6.75
C MET A 50 0.06 -14.56 -7.00
N LEU A 51 0.31 -13.80 -5.93
CA LEU A 51 1.22 -12.65 -6.01
C LEU A 51 2.65 -13.11 -5.77
N ALA A 52 3.52 -12.94 -6.74
CA ALA A 52 4.94 -13.29 -6.66
C ALA A 52 5.82 -12.03 -6.79
N GLY A 53 7.02 -12.06 -6.23
CA GLY A 53 8.01 -11.03 -6.53
C GLY A 53 8.68 -11.27 -7.89
N HIS A 54 8.75 -10.25 -8.76
CA HIS A 54 9.39 -10.41 -10.08
C HIS A 54 10.91 -10.41 -10.02
N ASP A 55 11.52 -9.94 -8.93
CA ASP A 55 12.97 -9.84 -8.77
C ASP A 55 13.45 -10.53 -7.47
N PRO A 56 14.72 -10.98 -7.43
CA PRO A 56 15.27 -11.71 -6.28
C PRO A 56 15.24 -10.93 -4.96
N GLN A 57 15.34 -9.60 -4.98
CA GLN A 57 15.36 -8.79 -3.76
C GLN A 57 13.96 -8.74 -3.13
N LEU A 58 12.92 -8.58 -3.96
CA LEU A 58 11.55 -8.66 -3.51
C LEU A 58 11.22 -10.07 -3.00
N VAL A 59 11.58 -11.13 -3.73
CA VAL A 59 11.38 -12.53 -3.28
C VAL A 59 11.96 -12.75 -1.89
N LYS A 60 13.24 -12.40 -1.69
CA LYS A 60 13.92 -12.53 -0.40
C LYS A 60 13.22 -11.72 0.71
N SER A 61 12.68 -10.55 0.38
CA SER A 61 11.94 -9.72 1.35
C SER A 61 10.62 -10.37 1.76
N LEU A 62 9.88 -10.96 0.82
CA LEU A 62 8.63 -11.66 1.09
C LEU A 62 8.87 -12.93 1.93
N GLU A 63 9.89 -13.72 1.60
CA GLU A 63 10.31 -14.89 2.37
C GLU A 63 10.67 -14.50 3.81
N TYR A 64 11.48 -13.45 3.97
CA TYR A 64 11.91 -13.00 5.29
C TYR A 64 10.76 -12.47 6.15
N THR A 65 9.82 -11.72 5.55
CA THR A 65 8.77 -11.03 6.31
C THR A 65 7.55 -11.91 6.54
N GLY A 66 7.09 -12.61 5.50
CA GLY A 66 5.86 -13.40 5.50
C GLY A 66 6.05 -14.91 5.38
N GLY A 67 7.29 -15.39 5.29
CA GLY A 67 7.61 -16.82 5.28
C GLY A 67 7.47 -17.51 3.92
N ALA A 68 7.15 -16.76 2.85
CA ALA A 68 6.98 -17.30 1.51
C ALA A 68 7.36 -16.29 0.41
N ALA A 69 7.90 -16.79 -0.69
CA ALA A 69 8.22 -16.00 -1.89
C ALA A 69 6.97 -15.53 -2.67
N ARG A 70 5.84 -16.22 -2.44
CA ARG A 70 4.56 -16.01 -3.12
C ARG A 70 3.45 -15.90 -2.09
N ILE A 71 2.45 -15.07 -2.37
CA ILE A 71 1.26 -14.88 -1.54
C ILE A 71 0.11 -15.55 -2.27
N ASP A 72 -0.42 -16.63 -1.70
CA ASP A 72 -1.61 -17.32 -2.19
C ASP A 72 -2.86 -16.64 -1.60
N PRO A 73 -3.70 -15.96 -2.41
CA PRO A 73 -4.84 -15.22 -1.87
C PRO A 73 -5.95 -16.11 -1.30
N SER A 74 -5.97 -17.41 -1.62
CA SER A 74 -6.94 -18.36 -1.06
C SER A 74 -6.69 -18.69 0.42
N GLN A 75 -5.51 -18.35 0.93
CA GLN A 75 -5.12 -18.59 2.32
C GLN A 75 -5.58 -17.49 3.28
N TYR A 76 -6.25 -16.44 2.78
CA TYR A 76 -6.59 -15.27 3.58
C TYR A 76 -8.04 -14.84 3.37
N ASP A 77 -8.66 -14.45 4.46
CA ASP A 77 -10.06 -14.01 4.48
C ASP A 77 -10.16 -12.48 4.41
N LEU A 78 -9.04 -11.78 4.66
CA LEU A 78 -8.92 -10.33 4.62
C LEU A 78 -7.50 -9.92 4.18
N PHE A 79 -7.42 -8.84 3.40
CA PHE A 79 -6.15 -8.21 3.04
C PHE A 79 -6.10 -6.79 3.57
N VAL A 80 -4.93 -6.37 4.04
CA VAL A 80 -4.65 -4.99 4.42
C VAL A 80 -3.42 -4.51 3.67
N VAL A 81 -3.61 -3.57 2.76
CA VAL A 81 -2.52 -2.90 2.04
C VAL A 81 -2.20 -1.61 2.79
N LEU A 82 -1.00 -1.55 3.36
CA LEU A 82 -0.55 -0.42 4.18
C LEU A 82 0.57 0.34 3.48
N GLY A 83 0.32 1.63 3.29
CA GLY A 83 1.31 2.57 2.79
C GLY A 83 1.54 2.47 1.29
N GLN A 84 2.77 2.20 0.87
CA GLN A 84 3.15 1.96 -0.52
C GLN A 84 2.88 3.14 -1.48
N GLY A 85 3.13 4.37 -1.01
CA GLY A 85 3.01 5.58 -1.83
C GLY A 85 1.57 6.05 -2.04
N PHE A 86 0.60 5.48 -1.31
CA PHE A 86 -0.74 6.05 -1.23
C PHE A 86 -0.73 7.19 -0.21
N ARG A 87 -0.25 8.36 -0.64
CA ARG A 87 0.05 9.52 0.21
C ARG A 87 -0.95 10.65 -0.02
N LEU A 88 -1.74 10.98 1.01
CA LEU A 88 -2.54 12.22 1.00
C LEU A 88 -1.65 13.47 1.03
N VAL A 89 -0.45 13.36 1.61
CA VAL A 89 0.56 14.43 1.64
C VAL A 89 0.99 14.84 0.23
N GLU A 90 1.02 13.92 -0.74
CA GLU A 90 1.37 14.29 -2.12
C GLU A 90 0.29 15.16 -2.78
N ALA A 91 -0.99 14.91 -2.48
CA ALA A 91 -2.07 15.78 -2.95
C ALA A 91 -1.95 17.19 -2.33
N ALA A 92 -1.64 17.25 -1.03
CA ALA A 92 -1.40 18.50 -0.33
C ALA A 92 -0.17 19.26 -0.86
N SER A 93 0.93 18.56 -1.18
CA SER A 93 2.15 19.19 -1.70
C SER A 93 1.99 19.73 -3.13
N ILE A 94 1.23 19.01 -3.98
CA ILE A 94 0.84 19.52 -5.30
C ILE A 94 0.05 20.82 -5.11
N TYR A 95 -0.96 20.82 -4.23
CA TYR A 95 -1.78 21.99 -4.00
C TYR A 95 -1.02 23.14 -3.32
N ALA A 96 0.00 22.86 -2.51
CA ALA A 96 0.84 23.88 -1.90
C ALA A 96 1.63 24.71 -2.94
N THR A 97 1.91 24.14 -4.11
CA THR A 97 2.70 24.77 -5.19
C THR A 97 1.86 25.15 -6.42
N HIS A 98 0.74 24.46 -6.64
CA HIS A 98 -0.16 24.63 -7.78
C HIS A 98 -1.60 24.73 -7.28
N ARG A 99 -2.10 25.96 -7.15
CA ARG A 99 -3.40 26.25 -6.56
C ARG A 99 -4.45 26.53 -7.62
N LEU A 100 -5.70 26.32 -7.25
CA LEU A 100 -6.81 26.81 -8.06
C LEU A 100 -6.72 28.34 -8.16
N TYR A 101 -7.22 28.89 -9.26
CA TYR A 101 -7.15 30.34 -9.52
C TYR A 101 -7.70 31.18 -8.35
N GLU A 102 -8.76 30.70 -7.71
CA GLU A 102 -9.40 31.31 -6.54
C GLU A 102 -8.54 31.32 -5.27
N ASP A 103 -7.55 30.43 -5.16
CA ASP A 103 -6.67 30.29 -3.99
C ASP A 103 -5.21 30.71 -4.29
N ALA A 104 -4.92 31.05 -5.55
CA ALA A 104 -3.60 31.39 -6.02
C ALA A 104 -3.21 32.82 -5.60
N ASN A 105 -1.92 33.02 -5.34
CA ASN A 105 -1.30 34.33 -5.14
C ASN A 105 -0.01 34.40 -5.96
N ASP A 106 0.71 35.52 -5.92
CA ASP A 106 1.92 35.76 -6.72
C ASP A 106 3.05 34.72 -6.54
N ARG A 107 2.94 33.81 -5.55
CA ARG A 107 3.97 32.80 -5.24
C ARG A 107 3.63 31.40 -5.72
N VAL A 108 2.47 31.18 -6.34
CA VAL A 108 2.01 29.83 -6.75
C VAL A 108 1.45 29.84 -8.16
N ALA A 109 1.71 28.77 -8.91
CA ALA A 109 1.21 28.65 -10.27
C ALA A 109 -0.30 28.32 -10.23
N PRO A 110 -1.16 29.07 -10.93
CA PRO A 110 -2.57 28.71 -11.03
C PRO A 110 -2.74 27.43 -11.87
N VAL A 111 -3.61 26.54 -11.44
CA VAL A 111 -3.96 25.30 -12.14
C VAL A 111 -5.48 25.17 -12.24
N SER A 112 -5.98 24.58 -13.34
CA SER A 112 -7.41 24.29 -13.46
C SER A 112 -7.82 23.13 -12.54
N HIS A 113 -9.08 23.13 -12.12
CA HIS A 113 -9.70 22.01 -11.42
C HIS A 113 -9.45 20.67 -12.12
N ALA A 114 -9.58 20.65 -13.46
CA ALA A 114 -9.38 19.46 -14.26
C ALA A 114 -7.93 18.95 -14.18
N ALA A 115 -6.95 19.85 -14.30
CA ALA A 115 -5.53 19.50 -14.25
C ALA A 115 -5.10 19.05 -12.84
N LEU A 116 -5.53 19.74 -11.79
CA LEU A 116 -5.27 19.33 -10.41
C LEU A 116 -5.88 17.95 -10.12
N GLY A 117 -7.17 17.78 -10.43
CA GLY A 117 -7.87 16.51 -10.23
C GLY A 117 -7.28 15.36 -11.03
N ALA A 118 -6.87 15.58 -12.29
CA ALA A 118 -6.19 14.58 -13.11
C ALA A 118 -4.82 14.19 -12.52
N THR A 119 -4.07 15.16 -12.01
CA THR A 119 -2.74 14.92 -11.41
C THR A 119 -2.87 14.09 -10.14
N VAL A 120 -3.75 14.49 -9.21
CA VAL A 120 -4.00 13.75 -7.96
C VAL A 120 -4.48 12.33 -8.26
N ARG A 121 -5.48 12.16 -9.15
CA ARG A 121 -5.96 10.83 -9.56
C ARG A 121 -4.85 9.98 -10.15
N THR A 122 -4.04 10.53 -11.05
CA THR A 122 -2.96 9.78 -11.71
C THR A 122 -1.91 9.34 -10.71
N ARG A 123 -1.53 10.21 -9.76
CA ARG A 123 -0.56 9.88 -8.70
C ARG A 123 -1.08 8.76 -7.81
N LEU A 124 -2.29 8.90 -7.28
CA LEU A 124 -2.90 7.87 -6.43
C LEU A 124 -3.08 6.55 -7.18
N ALA A 125 -3.57 6.59 -8.42
CA ALA A 125 -3.84 5.42 -9.25
C ALA A 125 -2.57 4.66 -9.68
N ARG A 126 -1.41 5.30 -9.65
CA ARG A 126 -0.09 4.71 -9.94
C ARG A 126 0.70 4.36 -8.67
N SER A 127 0.13 4.57 -7.49
CA SER A 127 0.75 4.13 -6.24
C SER A 127 0.90 2.61 -6.23
N ALA A 128 1.95 2.12 -5.57
CA ALA A 128 2.18 0.68 -5.46
C ALA A 128 1.03 0.01 -4.70
N ALA A 129 0.45 0.71 -3.72
CA ALA A 129 -0.73 0.28 -3.00
C ALA A 129 -1.91 -0.03 -3.93
N ILE A 130 -2.31 0.92 -4.80
CA ILE A 130 -3.44 0.73 -5.72
C ILE A 130 -3.13 -0.35 -6.76
N VAL A 131 -1.89 -0.42 -7.23
CA VAL A 131 -1.46 -1.50 -8.14
C VAL A 131 -1.60 -2.87 -7.46
N THR A 132 -1.18 -3.00 -6.21
CA THR A 132 -1.34 -4.22 -5.40
C THR A 132 -2.82 -4.56 -5.19
N VAL A 133 -3.65 -3.58 -4.80
CA VAL A 133 -5.11 -3.77 -4.64
C VAL A 133 -5.75 -4.28 -5.93
N ARG A 134 -5.39 -3.69 -7.09
CA ARG A 134 -5.89 -4.15 -8.40
C ARG A 134 -5.49 -5.59 -8.70
N LYS A 135 -4.28 -6.01 -8.33
CA LYS A 135 -3.84 -7.40 -8.53
C LYS A 135 -4.61 -8.35 -7.60
N LEU A 136 -4.75 -8.01 -6.31
CA LEU A 136 -5.59 -8.77 -5.37
C LEU A 136 -7.03 -8.92 -5.88
N ARG A 137 -7.61 -7.85 -6.42
CA ARG A 137 -8.98 -7.87 -6.97
C ARG A 137 -9.15 -8.79 -8.18
N LYS A 138 -8.08 -9.12 -8.89
CA LYS A 138 -8.11 -10.13 -9.96
C LYS A 138 -8.02 -11.57 -9.41
N LEU A 139 -7.51 -11.74 -8.20
CA LEU A 139 -7.23 -13.06 -7.61
C LEU A 139 -8.24 -13.48 -6.54
N THR A 140 -8.92 -12.52 -5.90
CA THR A 140 -9.82 -12.81 -4.79
C THR A 140 -10.95 -11.79 -4.65
N THR A 141 -12.08 -12.28 -4.15
CA THR A 141 -13.24 -11.48 -3.73
C THR A 141 -13.16 -11.05 -2.26
N ALA A 142 -12.18 -11.56 -1.49
CA ALA A 142 -12.00 -11.21 -0.10
C ALA A 142 -11.85 -9.68 0.10
N PRO A 143 -12.34 -9.11 1.22
CA PRO A 143 -12.17 -7.69 1.50
C PRO A 143 -10.70 -7.26 1.47
N VAL A 144 -10.46 -6.05 0.97
CA VAL A 144 -9.13 -5.43 0.90
C VAL A 144 -9.27 -4.04 1.51
N LEU A 145 -8.61 -3.82 2.63
CA LEU A 145 -8.51 -2.51 3.27
C LEU A 145 -7.26 -1.82 2.76
N LEU A 146 -7.38 -0.53 2.42
CA LEU A 146 -6.27 0.31 1.99
C LEU A 146 -6.04 1.38 3.06
N THR A 147 -4.84 1.39 3.63
CA THR A 147 -4.42 2.41 4.61
C THR A 147 -3.35 3.29 3.95
N PRO A 148 -3.52 4.63 3.93
CA PRO A 148 -2.51 5.52 3.38
C PRO A 148 -1.20 5.44 4.15
N ASP A 149 -0.13 5.93 3.52
CA ASP A 149 1.12 6.17 4.24
C ASP A 149 0.81 7.10 5.44
N PRO A 150 1.27 6.76 6.66
CA PRO A 150 1.10 7.62 7.81
C PRO A 150 1.78 8.97 7.54
N LEU A 151 1.25 10.03 8.16
CA LEU A 151 1.92 11.33 8.13
C LEU A 151 3.32 11.17 8.74
N PRO A 152 4.37 11.73 8.10
CA PRO A 152 5.67 11.81 8.75
C PRO A 152 5.51 12.56 10.08
N SER A 153 6.23 12.13 11.11
CA SER A 153 6.29 12.91 12.35
C SER A 153 6.82 14.30 12.03
N SER A 154 6.11 15.33 12.49
CA SER A 154 6.68 16.67 12.58
C SER A 154 7.60 16.69 13.80
N ASP A 155 8.89 16.88 13.58
CA ASP A 155 9.77 17.43 14.62
C ASP A 155 9.43 18.92 14.83
#